data_AF-K9V9N6-F1
#
_entry.id   AF-K9V9N6-F1
#
_cell.length_a   1.000
_cell.length_b   1.000
_cell.length_c   1.000
_cell.angle_alpha   90.00
_cell.angle_beta   90.00
_cell.angle_gamma   90.00
#
_symmetry.space_group_name_H-M   'P 1'
#
loop_
_entity.id
_entity.type
_entity.pdbx_description
1 polymer ?
#
loop_
_entity_poly.entity_id
_entity_poly.type
_entity_poly.pdbx_seq_one_letter_code
_entity_poly.pdbx_strand_id
1 'polypeptide(L)'
;MSDGIFVYQPEEKDIYDWSGNQLLPEARSYITVNNIVRIQVKEENPYYCEALYVEVTAIDENDIFTATVLDTYRTIIEKRDVQNGDILHFPRACVMEIPHTWQGNENLVIVENMVTGNEREVTGIL
;
A
#
# COMPACT_ATOMS: atom_id res chain seq x y z
N MET A 1 -2.26 9.95 -13.74
CA MET A 1 -0.87 9.84 -13.27
C MET A 1 -0.02 10.81 -14.05
N SER A 2 0.78 11.62 -13.36
CA SER A 2 1.85 12.40 -13.99
C SER A 2 2.83 11.45 -14.70
N ASP A 3 3.34 11.85 -15.87
CA ASP A 3 4.36 11.09 -16.58
C ASP A 3 5.57 10.87 -15.65
N GLY A 4 5.89 9.62 -15.32
CA GLY A 4 7.08 9.26 -14.54
C GLY A 4 6.85 8.72 -13.13
N ILE A 5 5.60 8.59 -12.66
CA ILE A 5 5.30 7.91 -11.38
C ILE A 5 4.99 6.44 -11.58
N PHE A 6 5.66 5.61 -10.77
CA PHE A 6 5.44 4.17 -10.73
C PHE A 6 5.28 3.67 -9.30
N VAL A 7 4.62 2.53 -9.15
CA VAL A 7 4.51 1.82 -7.87
C VAL A 7 5.83 1.11 -7.60
N TYR A 8 6.49 1.47 -6.51
CA TYR A 8 7.73 0.86 -6.08
C TYR A 8 7.46 -0.52 -5.48
N GLN A 9 8.22 -1.52 -5.93
CA GLN A 9 8.24 -2.84 -5.32
C GLN A 9 9.37 -2.90 -4.27
N PRO A 10 9.06 -2.96 -2.97
CA PRO A 10 10.07 -3.18 -1.93
C PRO A 10 10.65 -4.59 -2.01
N GLU A 11 11.88 -4.78 -1.52
CA GLU A 11 12.40 -6.13 -1.30
C GLU A 11 11.67 -6.78 -0.13
N GLU A 12 11.41 -8.09 -0.18
CA GLU A 12 10.65 -8.83 0.86
C GLU A 12 11.19 -8.64 2.29
N LYS A 13 12.50 -8.46 2.42
CA LYS A 13 13.17 -8.23 3.70
C LYS A 13 12.87 -6.86 4.31
N ASP A 14 12.42 -5.91 3.49
CA ASP A 14 12.21 -4.51 3.87
C ASP A 14 10.73 -4.19 4.14
N ILE A 15 9.88 -5.22 4.19
CA ILE A 15 8.43 -5.08 4.40
C ILE A 15 8.11 -5.41 5.85
N TYR A 16 7.66 -4.40 6.60
CA TYR A 16 7.35 -4.51 8.03
C TYR A 16 5.93 -4.04 8.32
N ASP A 17 5.28 -4.68 9.29
CA ASP A 17 4.07 -4.18 9.92
C ASP A 17 4.37 -2.96 10.81
N TRP A 18 3.31 -2.31 11.30
CA TRP A 18 3.41 -1.16 12.21
C TRP A 18 4.08 -1.47 13.55
N SER A 19 4.19 -2.74 13.92
CA SER A 19 4.89 -3.18 15.13
C SER A 19 6.39 -3.38 14.88
N GLY A 20 6.86 -3.17 13.64
CA GLY A 20 8.23 -3.44 13.23
C GLY A 20 8.51 -4.93 12.98
N ASN A 21 7.49 -5.77 12.93
CA ASN A 21 7.65 -7.19 12.57
C ASN A 21 7.61 -7.33 11.05
N GLN A 22 8.40 -8.25 10.49
CA GLN A 22 8.36 -8.50 9.05
C GLN A 22 6.96 -8.98 8.64
N LEU A 23 6.40 -8.35 7.60
CA LEU A 23 5.13 -8.81 7.02
C LEU A 23 5.37 -10.17 6.36
N LEU A 24 4.69 -11.20 6.83
CA LEU A 24 4.77 -12.52 6.21
C LEU A 24 4.28 -12.43 4.75
N PRO A 25 5.04 -12.93 3.76
CA PRO A 25 4.61 -12.92 2.35
C PRO A 25 3.23 -13.57 2.16
N GLU A 26 2.90 -14.58 2.97
CA GLU A 26 1.63 -15.27 2.97
C GLU A 26 0.44 -14.35 3.29
N ALA A 27 0.62 -13.32 4.13
CA ALA A 27 -0.44 -12.38 4.48
C ALA A 27 -0.98 -11.66 3.22
N ARG A 28 -0.09 -11.35 2.28
CA ARG A 28 -0.47 -10.71 1.03
C ARG A 28 -1.26 -11.62 0.12
N SER A 29 -1.10 -12.95 0.19
CA SER A 29 -1.87 -13.89 -0.63
C SER A 29 -3.38 -13.86 -0.35
N TYR A 30 -3.79 -13.36 0.82
CA TYR A 30 -5.21 -13.24 1.20
C TYR A 30 -5.87 -11.95 0.74
N ILE A 31 -5.11 -11.03 0.11
CA ILE A 31 -5.66 -9.79 -0.43
C ILE A 31 -6.62 -10.08 -1.59
N THR A 32 -7.80 -9.49 -1.50
CA THR A 32 -8.93 -9.61 -2.41
C THR A 32 -9.48 -8.22 -2.76
N VAL A 33 -10.45 -8.19 -3.69
CA VAL A 33 -11.17 -6.97 -4.03
C VAL A 33 -11.88 -6.40 -2.79
N ASN A 34 -11.93 -5.07 -2.70
CA ASN A 34 -12.39 -4.23 -1.58
C ASN A 34 -11.45 -4.19 -0.37
N ASN A 35 -10.33 -4.91 -0.38
CA ASN A 35 -9.32 -4.74 0.65
C ASN A 35 -8.57 -3.42 0.43
N ILE A 36 -8.26 -2.75 1.54
CA ILE A 36 -7.47 -1.54 1.56
C ILE A 36 -6.06 -1.90 1.97
N VAL A 37 -5.09 -1.51 1.16
CA VAL A 37 -3.67 -1.85 1.33
C VAL A 37 -2.83 -0.62 1.17
N ARG A 38 -1.57 -0.69 1.63
CA ARG A 38 -0.61 0.38 1.43
C ARG A 38 0.44 0.00 0.41
N ILE A 39 0.78 0.97 -0.43
CA ILE A 39 1.85 0.88 -1.41
C ILE A 39 2.74 2.11 -1.34
N GLN A 40 3.91 2.03 -1.97
CA GLN A 40 4.82 3.15 -2.16
C GLN A 40 4.85 3.52 -3.64
N VAL A 41 4.79 4.81 -3.95
CA VAL A 41 5.01 5.35 -5.29
C VAL A 41 6.27 6.18 -5.31
N LYS A 42 6.96 6.18 -6.45
CA LYS A 42 8.20 6.94 -6.68
C LYS A 42 8.16 7.57 -8.07
N GLU A 43 8.85 8.68 -8.22
CA GLU A 43 9.21 9.20 -9.54
C GLU A 43 10.52 8.61 -10.04
N GLU A 44 10.69 8.54 -11.37
CA GLU A 44 11.96 8.18 -12.00
C GLU A 44 13.12 9.11 -11.58
N ASN A 45 12.82 10.37 -11.26
CA ASN A 45 13.75 11.30 -10.66
C ASN A 45 13.52 11.30 -9.13
N PRO A 46 14.52 10.98 -8.28
CA PRO A 46 14.32 10.58 -6.88
C PRO A 46 13.83 11.69 -5.92
N TYR A 47 13.31 12.80 -6.44
CA TYR A 47 12.78 13.90 -5.65
C TYR A 47 11.38 13.63 -5.08
N TYR A 48 10.70 12.59 -5.57
CA TYR A 48 9.38 12.22 -5.07
C TYR A 48 9.29 10.74 -4.67
N CYS A 49 8.86 10.54 -3.43
CA CYS A 49 8.58 9.23 -2.87
C CYS A 49 7.47 9.37 -1.82
N GLU A 50 6.45 8.53 -1.91
CA GLU A 50 5.29 8.63 -1.04
C GLU A 50 4.67 7.26 -0.78
N ALA A 51 4.24 7.02 0.45
CA ALA A 51 3.43 5.85 0.81
C ALA A 51 1.97 6.24 0.95
N LEU A 52 1.07 5.39 0.43
CA LEU A 52 -0.34 5.74 0.27
C LEU A 52 -1.26 4.54 0.35
N TYR A 53 -2.49 4.79 0.82
CA TYR A 53 -3.53 3.77 0.87
C TYR A 53 -4.31 3.70 -0.44
N VAL A 54 -4.59 2.47 -0.86
CA VAL A 54 -5.41 2.17 -2.03
C VAL A 54 -6.42 1.08 -1.70
N GLU A 55 -7.60 1.19 -2.28
CA GLU A 55 -8.60 0.12 -2.28
C GLU A 55 -8.39 -0.74 -3.54
N VAL A 56 -8.22 -2.05 -3.39
CA VAL A 56 -8.13 -2.99 -4.51
C VAL A 56 -9.51 -3.13 -5.14
N THR A 57 -9.68 -2.68 -6.39
CA THR A 57 -10.96 -2.71 -7.09
C THR A 57 -11.07 -3.85 -8.10
N ALA A 58 -9.95 -4.40 -8.57
CA ALA A 58 -9.91 -5.61 -9.41
C ALA A 58 -8.56 -6.33 -9.29
N ILE A 59 -8.55 -7.62 -9.62
CA ILE A 59 -7.35 -8.47 -9.72
C ILE A 59 -7.46 -9.23 -11.05
N ASP A 60 -6.44 -9.15 -11.89
CA ASP A 60 -6.43 -9.85 -13.18
C ASP A 60 -5.85 -11.28 -13.09
N GLU A 61 -5.82 -11.99 -14.23
CA GLU A 61 -5.31 -13.37 -14.32
C GLU A 61 -3.80 -13.50 -14.04
N ASN A 62 -3.06 -12.40 -14.03
CA ASN A 62 -1.62 -12.34 -13.77
C ASN A 62 -1.29 -11.81 -12.35
N ASP A 63 -2.29 -11.75 -11.47
CA ASP A 63 -2.17 -11.21 -10.10
C ASP A 63 -1.74 -9.73 -10.07
N ILE A 64 -2.13 -8.97 -11.10
CA ILE A 64 -2.00 -7.51 -11.13
C ILE A 64 -3.24 -6.89 -10.52
N PHE A 65 -3.03 -6.09 -9.49
CA PHE A 65 -4.09 -5.34 -8.82
C PHE A 65 -4.37 -4.08 -9.62
N THR A 66 -5.66 -3.82 -9.82
CA THR A 66 -6.16 -2.48 -10.09
C THR A 66 -6.67 -1.91 -8.79
N ALA A 67 -6.17 -0.75 -8.39
CA ALA A 67 -6.55 -0.13 -7.13
C ALA A 67 -6.83 1.37 -7.30
N THR A 68 -7.74 1.87 -6.48
CA THR A 68 -8.08 3.30 -6.43
C THR A 68 -7.44 3.93 -5.20
N VAL A 69 -6.75 5.06 -5.38
CA VAL A 69 -6.11 5.78 -4.28
C VAL A 69 -7.17 6.32 -3.32
N LEU A 70 -7.09 5.90 -2.06
CA LEU A 70 -8.02 6.24 -0.99
C LEU A 70 -7.25 6.54 0.30
N ASP A 71 -6.51 7.63 0.30
CA ASP A 71 -5.72 8.06 1.46
C ASP A 71 -6.42 9.23 2.17
N THR A 72 -7.27 8.90 3.13
CA THR A 72 -8.00 9.86 3.98
C THR A 72 -7.11 10.51 5.03
N TYR A 73 -5.92 9.94 5.26
CA TYR A 73 -4.92 10.44 6.19
C TYR A 73 -3.87 11.30 5.49
N ARG A 74 -4.05 11.71 4.25
CA ARG A 74 -3.24 12.81 3.70
C ARG A 74 -3.76 14.14 4.20
N THR A 75 -2.90 14.89 4.88
CA THR A 75 -3.08 16.33 4.96
C THR A 75 -2.90 16.85 3.53
N ILE A 76 -3.93 17.49 2.96
CA ILE A 76 -3.90 18.02 1.59
C ILE A 76 -2.72 19.00 1.48
N ILE A 77 -1.62 18.55 0.88
CA ILE A 77 -0.52 19.41 0.45
C ILE A 77 -0.75 19.65 -1.04
N GLU A 78 -0.81 20.93 -1.41
CA GLU A 78 -1.09 21.37 -2.77
C GLU A 78 -0.24 20.61 -3.81
N LYS A 79 -0.92 20.11 -4.86
CA LYS A 79 -0.33 19.49 -6.07
C LYS A 79 0.68 18.37 -5.81
N ARG A 80 0.20 17.25 -5.26
CA ARG A 80 0.89 15.96 -5.42
C ARG A 80 0.54 15.33 -6.76
N ASP A 81 1.45 14.59 -7.33
CA ASP A 81 1.30 13.92 -8.62
C ASP A 81 0.39 12.68 -8.60
N VAL A 82 0.07 12.18 -7.38
CA VAL A 82 -0.93 11.14 -7.14
C VAL A 82 -2.02 11.69 -6.22
N GLN A 83 -3.27 11.60 -6.66
CA GLN A 83 -4.46 12.14 -6.00
C GLN A 83 -5.42 11.02 -5.57
N ASN A 84 -6.24 11.29 -4.55
CA ASN A 84 -7.36 10.41 -4.21
C ASN A 84 -8.29 10.27 -5.43
N GLY A 85 -8.68 9.04 -5.74
CA GLY A 85 -9.43 8.70 -6.95
C GLY A 85 -8.57 8.32 -8.16
N ASP A 86 -7.24 8.50 -8.12
CA ASP A 86 -6.37 7.97 -9.17
C ASP A 86 -6.39 6.44 -9.17
N ILE A 87 -6.29 5.86 -10.37
CA ILE A 87 -6.24 4.41 -10.58
C ILE A 87 -4.78 3.99 -10.79
N LEU A 88 -4.36 2.98 -10.05
CA LEU A 88 -3.01 2.40 -10.10
C LEU A 88 -3.07 0.92 -10.45
N HIS A 89 -2.05 0.45 -11.15
CA HIS A 89 -1.87 -0.96 -11.50
C HIS A 89 -0.52 -1.45 -10.97
N PHE A 90 -0.52 -2.54 -10.21
CA PHE A 90 0.70 -3.07 -9.61
C PHE A 90 0.57 -4.56 -9.23
N PRO A 91 1.67 -5.33 -9.21
CA PRO A 91 1.64 -6.69 -8.71
C PRO A 91 1.40 -6.72 -7.20
N ARG A 92 0.78 -7.78 -6.68
CA ARG A 92 0.59 -8.02 -5.24
C ARG A 92 1.86 -7.81 -4.40
N ALA A 93 3.03 -8.13 -4.96
CA ALA A 93 4.33 -7.95 -4.31
C ALA A 93 4.67 -6.49 -3.98
N CYS A 94 3.99 -5.50 -4.57
CA CYS A 94 4.17 -4.08 -4.23
C CYS A 94 3.44 -3.67 -2.94
N VAL A 95 2.55 -4.51 -2.41
CA VAL A 95 1.88 -4.21 -1.14
C VAL A 95 2.90 -4.29 -0.01
N MET A 96 3.03 -3.17 0.71
CA MET A 96 3.99 -3.03 1.81
C MET A 96 3.32 -3.10 3.20
N GLU A 97 2.00 -2.95 3.28
CA GLU A 97 1.28 -2.96 4.56
C GLU A 97 -0.20 -3.28 4.35
N ILE A 98 -0.80 -3.95 5.35
CA ILE A 98 -2.22 -4.30 5.39
C ILE A 98 -2.84 -3.72 6.68
N PRO A 99 -3.65 -2.66 6.61
CA PRO A 99 -4.34 -2.10 7.78
C PRO A 99 -5.55 -2.98 8.19
N HIS A 100 -5.33 -4.00 9.01
CA HIS A 100 -6.36 -4.97 9.41
C HIS A 100 -7.60 -4.39 10.11
N THR A 101 -7.49 -3.19 10.67
CA THR A 101 -8.59 -2.52 11.38
C THR A 101 -9.51 -1.70 10.46
N TRP A 102 -9.18 -1.59 9.16
CA TRP A 102 -10.00 -0.86 8.20
C TRP A 102 -11.20 -1.68 7.75
N GLN A 103 -12.31 -0.99 7.52
CA GLN A 103 -13.50 -1.59 6.90
C GLN A 103 -13.13 -2.16 5.53
N GLY A 104 -13.53 -3.40 5.27
CA GLY A 104 -13.21 -4.12 4.04
C GLY A 104 -11.99 -5.04 4.15
N ASN A 105 -11.26 -5.07 5.27
CA ASN A 105 -10.11 -5.95 5.50
C ASN A 105 -10.40 -7.13 6.45
N GLU A 106 -11.67 -7.38 6.78
CA GLU A 106 -12.07 -8.35 7.80
C GLU A 106 -11.71 -9.80 7.43
N ASN A 107 -11.55 -10.09 6.13
CA ASN A 107 -11.14 -11.40 5.62
C ASN A 107 -9.63 -11.66 5.70
N LEU A 108 -8.84 -10.62 6.01
CA LEU A 108 -7.38 -10.74 6.06
C LEU A 108 -6.97 -11.39 7.37
N VAL A 109 -6.24 -12.50 7.25
CA VAL A 109 -5.75 -13.25 8.40
C VAL A 109 -4.88 -12.32 9.24
N ILE A 110 -5.29 -12.09 10.48
CA ILE A 110 -4.41 -11.50 11.49
C ILE A 110 -3.37 -12.58 11.79
N VAL A 111 -2.16 -12.40 11.25
CA VAL A 111 -1.02 -13.17 11.75
C VAL A 111 -0.83 -12.72 13.19
N GLU A 112 -0.85 -13.67 14.14
CA GLU A 112 -0.74 -13.37 15.56
C GLU A 112 0.41 -12.37 15.81
N ASN A 113 0.14 -11.31 16.59
CA ASN A 113 1.04 -10.20 16.96
C ASN A 113 1.13 -8.97 16.02
N MET A 114 0.27 -8.83 15.01
CA MET A 114 0.15 -7.55 14.28
C MET A 114 -0.56 -6.48 15.10
N VAL A 115 0.17 -5.48 15.60
CA VAL A 115 -0.40 -4.26 16.18
C VAL A 115 -0.52 -3.20 15.09
N THR A 116 -1.73 -2.70 14.83
CA THR A 116 -1.93 -1.50 14.00
C THR A 116 -1.77 -0.26 14.90
N GLY A 117 -0.65 0.46 14.77
CA GLY A 117 -0.33 1.63 15.60
C GLY A 117 -1.24 2.84 15.32
N ASN A 118 -1.42 3.71 16.33
CA ASN A 118 -2.32 4.87 16.29
C ASN A 118 -1.69 6.17 15.76
N GLU A 119 -0.39 6.21 15.44
CA GLU A 119 0.28 7.47 15.06
C GLU A 119 1.27 7.26 13.91
N ARG A 120 1.24 8.21 12.97
CA ARG A 120 1.96 8.22 11.68
C ARG A 120 3.48 8.30 11.84
N GLU A 121 4.21 7.45 11.11
CA GLU A 121 5.28 7.79 10.14
C GLU A 121 5.73 6.49 9.45
N VAL A 122 5.83 6.49 8.11
CA VAL A 122 6.28 5.33 7.33
C VAL A 122 7.78 5.32 7.29
N THR A 123 8.40 4.34 7.95
CA THR A 123 9.78 3.97 7.69
C THR A 123 9.83 3.15 6.40
N GLY A 124 9.69 3.85 5.28
CA GLY A 124 9.89 3.32 3.93
C GLY A 124 11.03 4.05 3.23
N ILE A 125 12.08 4.36 4.00
CA ILE A 125 13.53 4.38 3.70
C ILE A 125 14.19 4.82 5.03
N LEU A 126 14.81 3.86 5.73
CA LEU A 126 16.07 4.00 6.44
C LEU A 126 16.80 2.65 6.35
#